data_AF-A0A975LJ95-F1
#
_entry.id   AF-A0A975LJ95-F1
#
_cell.length_a   1.000
_cell.length_b   1.000
_cell.length_c   1.000
_cell.angle_alpha   90.00
_cell.angle_beta   90.00
_cell.angle_gamma   90.00
#
_symmetry.space_group_name_H-M   'P 1'
#
loop_
_entity.id
_entity.type
_entity.pdbx_description
1 polymer ?
#
loop_
_entity_poly.entity_id
_entity_poly.type
_entity_poly.pdbx_seq_one_letter_code
_entity_poly.pdbx_strand_id
1 'polypeptide(L)'
;MKRIIKFFKRFTNPKIFRISMLLFFLAIFIMDNHWFGQQHLSQVTEGVGMIDMNIINSVNGIHNQLGNMGNEGRLVYTTLLQLDFLIIITLGFFQIISLLKMVGKNGLSSQWEYLIFLPISRGLFDGIENVLLYIATIIYPSKNVLLLKVTGLFIFTKWIAFWLTIVVLLCLVVVSIYNLIKKRREEIMRTDIKIIGVTASARKEGLGRELVDYALNGAVLFGAEVEIIDLYEAKLEFCTGCMDCLELGKCGQNDKFEMIKDKLYKADGIVICAPTYCGTYSAVMKNFIDRLGLYEHLTSSLGEKYILSISTGGGQSMAKQTAIQMSKALAGGPFARGYISGVMGGSYRPGDEVIAKRVDIRQRSLNKAEKLGQQLVEDISNNKKYLFQNIFSRLLSKLVLRPVYIKFIMKNKKKNTKAVYNNLVSRNIL
;
A
#
# COMPACT_ATOMS: atom_id res chain seq x y z
N MET A 1 25.71 -4.97 -31.85
CA MET A 1 24.68 -4.68 -30.82
C MET A 1 25.23 -4.16 -29.50
N LYS A 2 26.06 -4.90 -28.74
CA LYS A 2 26.60 -4.44 -27.43
C LYS A 2 27.30 -3.07 -27.43
N ARG A 3 28.05 -2.75 -28.51
CA ARG A 3 28.71 -1.43 -28.66
C ARG A 3 27.70 -0.27 -28.71
N ILE A 4 26.54 -0.47 -29.36
CA ILE A 4 25.47 0.52 -29.49
C ILE A 4 24.83 0.79 -28.13
N ILE A 5 24.54 -0.27 -27.36
CA ILE A 5 24.03 -0.15 -25.99
C ILE A 5 25.01 0.64 -25.12
N LYS A 6 26.31 0.30 -25.18
CA LYS A 6 27.37 1.00 -24.43
C LYS A 6 27.48 2.48 -24.80
N PHE A 7 27.23 2.84 -26.06
CA PHE A 7 27.18 4.22 -26.51
C PHE A 7 26.02 4.98 -25.86
N PHE A 8 24.78 4.48 -25.99
CA PHE A 8 23.60 5.17 -25.45
C PHE A 8 23.57 5.24 -23.92
N LYS A 9 24.17 4.26 -23.24
CA LYS A 9 24.32 4.27 -21.77
C LYS A 9 25.03 5.51 -21.22
N ARG A 10 25.89 6.17 -22.00
CA ARG A 10 26.57 7.41 -21.58
C ARG A 10 25.59 8.57 -21.37
N PHE A 11 24.41 8.47 -21.96
CA PHE A 11 23.39 9.52 -22.00
C PHE A 11 22.24 9.30 -21.01
N THR A 12 22.29 8.27 -20.17
CA THR A 12 21.18 7.91 -19.26
C THR A 12 21.10 8.74 -17.97
N ASN A 13 21.97 9.73 -17.82
CA ASN A 13 21.95 10.58 -16.63
C ASN A 13 20.67 11.47 -16.57
N PRO A 14 20.25 11.91 -15.37
CA PRO A 14 19.00 12.65 -15.20
C PRO A 14 18.92 13.98 -15.97
N LYS A 15 20.04 14.67 -16.19
CA LYS A 15 20.08 15.94 -16.92
C LYS A 15 19.78 15.71 -18.39
N ILE A 16 20.49 14.77 -19.02
CA ILE A 16 20.32 14.45 -20.45
C ILE A 16 18.92 13.88 -20.72
N PHE A 17 18.37 13.07 -19.81
CA PHE A 17 16.99 12.60 -19.91
C PHE A 17 15.96 13.75 -19.97
N ARG A 18 16.13 14.80 -19.16
CA ARG A 18 15.22 15.96 -19.19
C ARG A 18 15.38 16.76 -20.47
N ILE A 19 16.62 16.92 -20.94
CA ILE A 19 16.92 17.60 -22.20
C ILE A 19 16.31 16.84 -23.38
N SER A 20 16.46 15.51 -23.45
CA SER A 20 15.89 14.72 -24.55
C SER A 20 14.37 14.77 -24.58
N MET A 21 13.73 14.77 -23.41
CA MET A 21 12.28 14.97 -23.28
C MET A 21 11.86 16.35 -23.80
N LEU A 22 12.56 17.42 -23.40
CA LEU A 22 12.27 18.78 -23.85
C LEU A 22 12.47 18.94 -25.36
N LEU A 23 13.55 18.39 -25.92
CA LEU A 23 13.82 18.41 -27.36
C LEU A 23 12.75 17.66 -28.16
N PHE A 24 12.25 16.54 -27.64
CA PHE A 24 11.15 15.81 -28.26
C PHE A 24 9.85 16.64 -28.28
N PHE A 25 9.46 17.26 -27.17
CA PHE A 25 8.27 18.12 -27.15
C PHE A 25 8.44 19.37 -28.01
N LEU A 26 9.64 19.94 -28.07
CA LEU A 26 9.96 21.05 -28.96
C LEU A 26 9.83 20.63 -30.43
N ALA A 27 10.29 19.43 -30.80
CA ALA A 27 10.15 18.90 -32.14
C ALA A 27 8.67 18.71 -32.53
N ILE A 28 7.84 18.17 -31.63
CA ILE A 28 6.38 18.09 -31.84
C ILE A 28 5.80 19.48 -32.05
N PHE A 29 6.14 20.43 -31.17
CA PHE A 29 5.65 21.79 -31.28
C PHE A 29 6.01 22.43 -32.63
N ILE A 30 7.25 22.27 -33.09
CA ILE A 30 7.69 22.77 -34.41
C ILE A 30 6.86 22.12 -35.53
N MET A 31 6.62 20.81 -35.45
CA MET A 31 5.85 20.07 -36.45
C MET A 31 4.35 20.39 -36.46
N ASP A 32 3.77 20.81 -35.34
CA ASP A 32 2.35 21.14 -35.28
C ASP A 32 2.07 22.62 -35.59
N ASN A 33 3.09 23.47 -35.63
CA ASN A 33 2.92 24.91 -35.82
C ASN A 33 2.60 25.33 -37.27
N HIS A 34 1.88 26.45 -37.37
CA HIS A 34 1.24 26.93 -38.60
C HIS A 34 2.18 27.31 -39.77
N TRP A 35 3.45 27.64 -39.55
CA TRP A 35 4.30 28.15 -40.66
C TRP A 35 5.00 27.05 -41.48
N PHE A 36 5.29 25.90 -40.88
CA PHE A 36 6.02 24.82 -41.55
C PHE A 36 5.53 23.42 -41.14
N GLY A 37 4.41 23.36 -40.40
CA GLY A 37 3.91 22.16 -39.75
C GLY A 37 2.65 21.57 -40.39
N GLN A 38 2.07 20.56 -39.75
CA GLN A 38 0.87 19.86 -40.20
C GLN A 38 -0.34 20.78 -40.37
N GLN A 39 -0.46 21.83 -39.56
CA GLN A 39 -1.52 22.84 -39.70
C GLN A 39 -1.44 23.59 -41.03
N HIS A 40 -0.23 23.90 -41.50
CA HIS A 40 -0.05 24.54 -42.81
C HIS A 40 -0.52 23.63 -43.94
N LEU A 41 -0.08 22.36 -43.90
CA LEU A 41 -0.48 21.37 -44.89
C LEU A 41 -2.00 21.23 -44.93
N SER A 42 -2.65 21.07 -43.79
CA SER A 42 -4.10 20.94 -43.69
C SER A 42 -4.86 22.14 -44.29
N GLN A 43 -4.33 23.36 -44.14
CA GLN A 43 -4.93 24.55 -44.75
C GLN A 43 -4.80 24.58 -46.26
N VAL A 44 -3.61 24.22 -46.78
CA VAL A 44 -3.31 24.23 -48.22
C VAL A 44 -4.03 23.09 -48.97
N THR A 45 -4.35 21.99 -48.27
CA THR A 45 -4.94 20.79 -48.85
C THR A 45 -6.42 20.58 -48.51
N GLU A 46 -7.08 21.59 -47.93
CA GLU A 46 -8.49 21.50 -47.47
C GLU A 46 -8.74 20.31 -46.51
N GLY A 47 -7.76 19.99 -45.67
CA GLY A 47 -7.87 18.99 -44.60
C GLY A 47 -7.12 17.68 -44.83
N VAL A 48 -6.32 17.54 -45.89
CA VAL A 48 -5.46 16.35 -46.08
C VAL A 48 -4.22 16.46 -45.18
N GLY A 49 -4.13 15.58 -44.18
CA GLY A 49 -2.98 15.47 -43.28
C GLY A 49 -1.80 14.67 -43.87
N MET A 50 -0.77 14.47 -43.04
CA MET A 50 0.38 13.64 -43.39
C MET A 50 -0.03 12.16 -43.60
N ILE A 51 0.43 11.56 -44.70
CA ILE A 51 -0.02 10.23 -45.15
C ILE A 51 0.38 9.14 -44.15
N ASP A 52 1.57 9.26 -43.58
CA ASP A 52 2.21 8.30 -42.68
C ASP A 52 1.60 8.25 -41.26
N MET A 53 0.71 9.19 -40.93
CA MET A 53 -0.07 9.17 -39.70
C MET A 53 -1.18 8.10 -39.73
N ASN A 54 -1.53 7.58 -40.91
CA ASN A 54 -2.51 6.52 -41.07
C ASN A 54 -1.85 5.14 -41.08
N ILE A 55 -2.15 4.30 -40.08
CA ILE A 55 -1.55 2.97 -39.91
C ILE A 55 -1.82 2.05 -41.11
N ILE A 56 -3.01 2.17 -41.72
CA ILE A 56 -3.44 1.32 -42.83
C ILE A 56 -3.50 2.17 -44.10
N ASN A 57 -2.45 2.05 -44.91
CA ASN A 57 -2.35 2.74 -46.19
C ASN A 57 -2.33 1.72 -47.32
N SER A 58 -3.44 1.66 -48.07
CA SER A 58 -3.49 0.90 -49.32
C SER A 58 -2.76 1.66 -50.43
N VAL A 59 -2.32 0.95 -51.47
CA VAL A 59 -1.72 1.55 -52.67
C VAL A 59 -2.61 2.67 -53.25
N ASN A 60 -3.92 2.43 -53.29
CA ASN A 60 -4.89 3.43 -53.74
C ASN A 60 -5.04 4.58 -52.74
N GLY A 61 -4.99 4.29 -51.44
CA GLY A 61 -5.06 5.31 -50.39
C GLY A 61 -3.93 6.33 -50.49
N ILE A 62 -2.68 5.86 -50.58
CA ILE A 62 -1.50 6.75 -50.71
C ILE A 62 -1.58 7.57 -52.00
N HIS A 63 -1.88 6.93 -53.14
CA HIS A 63 -1.96 7.62 -54.43
C HIS A 63 -3.08 8.66 -54.48
N ASN A 64 -4.26 8.34 -53.94
CA ASN A 64 -5.39 9.26 -53.87
C ASN A 64 -5.10 10.45 -52.95
N GLN A 65 -4.48 10.22 -51.79
CA GLN A 65 -4.09 11.30 -50.87
C GLN A 65 -3.08 12.26 -51.52
N LEU A 66 -2.06 11.73 -52.21
CA LEU A 66 -1.12 12.56 -52.99
C LEU A 66 -1.83 13.36 -54.09
N GLY A 67 -2.89 12.81 -54.70
CA GLY A 67 -3.74 13.51 -55.65
C GLY A 67 -4.51 14.66 -55.02
N ASN A 68 -5.18 14.39 -53.90
CA ASN A 68 -5.99 15.37 -53.15
C ASN A 68 -5.15 16.53 -52.61
N MET A 69 -3.84 16.34 -52.36
CA MET A 69 -2.94 17.41 -51.93
C MET A 69 -2.72 18.51 -53.00
N GLY A 70 -2.99 18.24 -54.28
CA GLY A 70 -2.68 19.19 -55.35
C GLY A 70 -1.18 19.49 -55.50
N ASN A 71 -0.81 20.42 -56.39
CA ASN A 71 0.61 20.76 -56.61
C ASN A 71 1.23 21.50 -55.42
N GLU A 72 0.51 22.47 -54.87
CA GLU A 72 0.98 23.30 -53.76
C GLU A 72 1.12 22.49 -52.48
N GLY A 73 0.11 21.67 -52.14
CA GLY A 73 0.16 20.80 -50.97
C GLY A 73 1.26 19.73 -51.05
N ARG A 74 1.55 19.19 -52.25
CA ARG A 74 2.69 18.27 -52.43
C ARG A 74 4.04 18.94 -52.16
N LEU A 75 4.21 20.22 -52.48
CA LEU A 75 5.44 20.98 -52.19
C LEU A 75 5.60 21.27 -50.69
N VAL A 76 4.50 21.57 -50.00
CA VAL A 76 4.49 21.68 -48.53
C VAL A 76 4.79 20.32 -47.89
N TYR A 77 4.21 19.24 -48.43
CA TYR A 77 4.40 17.88 -47.93
C TYR A 77 5.85 17.39 -48.03
N THR A 78 6.56 17.67 -49.13
CA THR A 78 7.99 17.32 -49.24
C THR A 78 8.86 18.04 -48.22
N THR A 79 8.50 19.28 -47.86
CA THR A 79 9.18 20.04 -46.80
C THR A 79 8.93 19.41 -45.43
N LEU A 80 7.69 18.98 -45.16
CA LEU A 80 7.33 18.29 -43.92
C LEU A 80 8.06 16.96 -43.74
N LEU A 81 8.21 16.17 -44.81
CA LEU A 81 8.97 14.91 -44.77
C LEU A 81 10.44 15.13 -44.34
N GLN A 82 11.01 16.30 -44.63
CA GLN A 82 12.36 16.64 -44.16
C GLN A 82 12.38 17.00 -42.68
N LEU A 83 11.37 17.73 -42.21
CA LEU A 83 11.23 18.08 -40.79
C LEU A 83 10.95 16.86 -39.92
N ASP A 84 10.31 15.82 -40.46
CA ASP A 84 10.00 14.60 -39.72
C ASP A 84 11.24 13.82 -39.25
N PHE A 85 12.40 14.00 -39.91
CA PHE A 85 13.69 13.49 -39.40
C PHE A 85 14.04 14.04 -38.01
N LEU A 86 13.56 15.24 -37.66
CA LEU A 86 13.72 15.79 -36.31
C LEU A 86 12.97 14.94 -35.27
N ILE A 87 11.75 14.49 -35.58
CA ILE A 87 10.98 13.58 -34.72
C ILE A 87 11.67 12.23 -34.65
N ILE A 88 12.13 11.67 -35.77
CA ILE A 88 12.87 10.40 -35.79
C ILE A 88 14.00 10.41 -34.78
N ILE A 89 14.84 11.46 -34.81
CA ILE A 89 16.01 11.59 -33.95
C ILE A 89 15.61 11.82 -32.49
N THR A 90 14.76 12.82 -32.23
CA THR A 90 14.41 13.25 -30.88
C THR A 90 13.57 12.22 -30.13
N LEU A 91 12.53 11.66 -30.76
CA LEU A 91 11.69 10.60 -30.19
C LEU A 91 12.50 9.32 -30.00
N GLY A 92 13.29 8.92 -31.01
CA GLY A 92 14.12 7.72 -30.95
C GLY A 92 15.12 7.79 -29.80
N PHE A 93 15.83 8.92 -29.68
CA PHE A 93 16.77 9.15 -28.58
C PHE A 93 16.08 9.15 -27.21
N PHE A 94 14.93 9.82 -27.09
CA PHE A 94 14.14 9.84 -25.87
C PHE A 94 13.67 8.43 -25.44
N GLN A 95 13.13 7.63 -26.38
CA GLN A 95 12.69 6.26 -26.12
C GLN A 95 13.85 5.33 -25.71
N ILE A 96 15.00 5.43 -26.40
CA ILE A 96 16.19 4.62 -26.09
C ILE A 96 16.69 4.92 -24.67
N ILE A 97 16.82 6.20 -24.30
CA ILE A 97 17.27 6.57 -22.95
C ILE A 97 16.25 6.14 -21.90
N SER A 98 14.96 6.32 -22.18
CA SER A 98 13.87 5.91 -21.28
C SER A 98 13.97 4.42 -20.97
N LEU A 99 14.10 3.57 -22.00
CA LEU A 99 14.25 2.12 -21.82
C LEU A 99 15.49 1.77 -20.99
N LEU A 100 16.68 2.28 -21.34
CA LEU A 100 17.90 1.96 -20.60
C LEU A 100 17.84 2.42 -19.15
N LYS A 101 17.30 3.62 -18.90
CA LYS A 101 17.13 4.16 -17.55
C LYS A 101 16.16 3.31 -16.73
N MET A 102 15.07 2.84 -17.32
CA MET A 102 14.07 2.03 -16.63
C MET A 102 14.55 0.60 -16.37
N VAL A 103 15.25 -0.01 -17.32
CA VAL A 103 15.91 -1.32 -17.14
C VAL A 103 16.90 -1.26 -15.98
N GLY A 104 17.76 -0.22 -15.95
CA GLY A 104 18.71 -0.01 -14.86
C GLY A 104 18.05 0.29 -13.51
N LYS A 105 17.03 1.17 -13.50
CA LYS A 105 16.29 1.53 -12.27
C LYS A 105 15.59 0.32 -11.64
N ASN A 106 15.09 -0.60 -12.46
CA ASN A 106 14.40 -1.81 -12.00
C ASN A 106 15.38 -2.96 -11.68
N GLY A 107 16.69 -2.77 -11.81
CA GLY A 107 17.68 -3.81 -11.53
C GLY A 107 17.57 -5.03 -12.45
N LEU A 108 17.02 -4.86 -13.66
CA LEU A 108 16.85 -5.96 -14.61
C LEU A 108 18.19 -6.39 -15.20
N SER A 109 18.28 -7.66 -15.63
CA SER A 109 19.49 -8.21 -16.25
C SER A 109 19.83 -7.48 -17.56
N SER A 110 21.12 -7.53 -17.94
CA SER A 110 21.63 -6.85 -19.15
C SER A 110 20.98 -7.32 -20.47
N GLN A 111 20.28 -8.45 -20.48
CA GLN A 111 19.53 -8.93 -21.65
C GLN A 111 18.36 -8.02 -22.01
N TRP A 112 17.75 -7.34 -21.02
CA TRP A 112 16.65 -6.42 -21.25
C TRP A 112 17.09 -5.11 -21.94
N GLU A 113 18.40 -4.82 -21.97
CA GLU A 113 18.94 -3.64 -22.65
C GLU A 113 18.81 -3.72 -24.17
N TYR A 114 18.61 -4.91 -24.74
CA TYR A 114 18.38 -5.08 -26.18
C TYR A 114 17.01 -4.54 -26.63
N LEU A 115 16.11 -4.21 -25.71
CA LEU A 115 14.84 -3.55 -26.03
C LEU A 115 15.03 -2.20 -26.75
N ILE A 116 16.21 -1.57 -26.64
CA ILE A 116 16.51 -0.33 -27.39
C ILE A 116 16.48 -0.52 -28.91
N PHE A 117 16.58 -1.76 -29.41
CA PHE A 117 16.49 -2.00 -30.84
C PHE A 117 15.07 -1.80 -31.40
N LEU A 118 14.03 -1.76 -30.55
CA LEU A 118 12.66 -1.41 -30.96
C LEU A 118 12.55 0.06 -31.43
N PRO A 119 12.94 1.08 -30.65
CA PRO A 119 12.93 2.46 -31.14
C PRO A 119 13.97 2.73 -32.25
N ILE A 120 15.07 1.96 -32.30
CA ILE A 120 16.02 2.04 -33.42
C ILE A 120 15.39 1.52 -34.71
N SER A 121 14.74 0.35 -34.69
CA SER A 121 14.07 -0.20 -35.87
C SER A 121 12.91 0.69 -36.30
N ARG A 122 12.13 1.23 -35.35
CA ARG A 122 11.11 2.25 -35.63
C ARG A 122 11.67 3.40 -36.45
N GLY A 123 12.74 4.04 -35.97
CA GLY A 123 13.35 5.19 -36.67
C GLY A 123 13.93 4.84 -38.04
N LEU A 124 14.43 3.61 -38.22
CA LEU A 124 14.88 3.11 -39.53
C LEU A 124 13.71 2.96 -40.51
N PHE A 125 12.60 2.35 -40.06
CA PHE A 125 11.40 2.19 -40.89
C PHE A 125 10.78 3.53 -41.27
N ASP A 126 10.72 4.47 -40.31
CA ASP A 126 10.25 5.84 -40.48
C ASP A 126 11.10 6.62 -41.52
N GLY A 127 12.43 6.47 -41.45
CA GLY A 127 13.32 7.08 -42.44
C GLY A 127 13.13 6.50 -43.84
N ILE A 128 12.95 5.18 -43.96
CA ILE A 128 12.75 4.52 -45.25
C ILE A 128 11.42 4.96 -45.88
N GLU A 129 10.32 4.94 -45.15
CA GLU A 129 9.04 5.38 -45.70
C GLU A 129 9.06 6.86 -46.10
N ASN A 130 9.73 7.74 -45.35
CA ASN A 130 9.81 9.17 -45.67
C ASN A 130 10.53 9.38 -47.00
N VAL A 131 11.60 8.62 -47.26
CA VAL A 131 12.28 8.62 -48.57
C VAL A 131 11.36 8.08 -49.67
N LEU A 132 10.62 7.00 -49.42
CA LEU A 132 9.71 6.42 -50.42
C LEU A 132 8.52 7.34 -50.71
N LEU A 133 7.98 8.03 -49.70
CA LEU A 133 6.93 9.04 -49.83
C LEU A 133 7.43 10.27 -50.60
N TYR A 134 8.67 10.69 -50.34
CA TYR A 134 9.31 11.77 -51.09
C TYR A 134 9.43 11.43 -52.58
N ILE A 135 9.92 10.22 -52.90
CA ILE A 135 9.99 9.72 -54.28
C ILE A 135 8.59 9.65 -54.90
N ALA A 136 7.61 9.08 -54.19
CA ALA A 136 6.23 8.96 -54.67
C ALA A 136 5.59 10.33 -54.97
N THR A 137 5.96 11.36 -54.19
CA THR A 137 5.48 12.73 -54.39
C THR A 137 6.07 13.37 -55.64
N ILE A 138 7.36 13.16 -55.92
CA ILE A 138 8.05 13.73 -57.10
C ILE A 138 7.57 13.08 -58.40
N ILE A 139 7.36 11.76 -58.42
CA ILE A 139 6.96 11.05 -59.64
C ILE A 139 5.46 11.12 -59.91
N TYR A 140 4.68 11.74 -59.02
CA TYR A 140 3.23 11.91 -59.21
C TYR A 140 2.96 12.68 -60.52
N PRO A 141 2.00 12.24 -61.37
CA PRO A 141 0.88 11.31 -61.11
C PRO A 141 1.16 9.82 -61.33
N SER A 142 2.41 9.42 -61.61
CA SER A 142 2.76 8.02 -61.88
C SER A 142 2.36 7.08 -60.74
N LYS A 143 1.59 6.04 -61.05
CA LYS A 143 1.11 5.05 -60.08
C LYS A 143 2.03 3.83 -60.04
N ASN A 144 3.25 4.00 -59.53
CA ASN A 144 4.16 2.88 -59.32
C ASN A 144 3.67 1.99 -58.15
N VAL A 145 2.99 0.90 -58.49
CA VAL A 145 2.36 -0.01 -57.51
C VAL A 145 3.37 -0.61 -56.54
N LEU A 146 4.56 -0.97 -57.00
CA LEU A 146 5.59 -1.58 -56.16
C LEU A 146 6.08 -0.57 -55.11
N LEU A 147 6.39 0.66 -55.53
CA LEU A 147 6.82 1.73 -54.64
C LEU A 147 5.80 1.94 -53.51
N LEU A 148 4.54 2.17 -53.87
CA LEU A 148 3.48 2.47 -52.91
C LEU A 148 3.16 1.30 -51.97
N LYS A 149 3.28 0.06 -52.46
CA LYS A 149 3.11 -1.14 -51.63
C LYS A 149 4.22 -1.26 -50.58
N VAL A 150 5.47 -1.00 -50.98
CA VAL A 150 6.62 -0.99 -50.07
C VAL A 150 6.49 0.16 -49.07
N THR A 151 6.08 1.35 -49.51
CA THR A 151 5.79 2.49 -48.62
C THR A 151 4.77 2.11 -47.53
N GLY A 152 3.62 1.54 -47.92
CA GLY A 152 2.59 1.13 -46.96
C GLY A 152 3.08 0.08 -45.96
N LEU A 153 3.97 -0.82 -46.37
CA LEU A 153 4.59 -1.81 -45.47
C LEU A 153 5.48 -1.14 -44.41
N PHE A 154 6.30 -0.16 -44.78
CA PHE A 154 7.14 0.57 -43.82
C PHE A 154 6.31 1.41 -42.85
N ILE A 155 5.24 2.07 -43.34
CA ILE A 155 4.24 2.77 -42.49
C ILE A 155 3.66 1.82 -41.45
N PHE A 156 3.20 0.65 -41.88
CA PHE A 156 2.62 -0.32 -40.98
C PHE A 156 3.64 -0.84 -39.94
N THR A 157 4.85 -1.16 -40.38
CA THR A 157 5.89 -1.72 -39.50
C THR A 157 6.49 -0.69 -38.53
N LYS A 158 6.59 0.59 -38.89
CA LYS A 158 6.99 1.65 -37.94
C LYS A 158 5.99 1.75 -36.79
N TRP A 159 4.70 1.69 -37.08
CA TRP A 159 3.64 1.80 -36.07
C TRP A 159 3.64 0.59 -35.13
N ILE A 160 3.88 -0.62 -35.64
CA ILE A 160 4.08 -1.80 -34.79
C ILE A 160 5.27 -1.59 -33.83
N ALA A 161 6.43 -1.17 -34.36
CA ALA A 161 7.62 -0.94 -33.53
C ALA A 161 7.40 0.16 -32.48
N PHE A 162 6.66 1.21 -32.83
CA PHE A 162 6.25 2.27 -31.92
C PHE A 162 5.38 1.73 -30.78
N TRP A 163 4.27 1.05 -31.09
CA TRP A 163 3.36 0.53 -30.07
C TRP A 163 4.02 -0.51 -29.16
N LEU A 164 4.85 -1.40 -29.71
CA LEU A 164 5.65 -2.33 -28.91
C LEU A 164 6.58 -1.61 -27.93
N THR A 165 7.23 -0.52 -28.37
CA THR A 165 8.07 0.30 -27.50
C THR A 165 7.27 0.93 -26.36
N ILE A 166 6.07 1.45 -26.64
CA ILE A 166 5.18 2.04 -25.62
C ILE A 166 4.72 1.00 -24.61
N VAL A 167 4.27 -0.16 -25.05
CA VAL A 167 3.82 -1.26 -24.16
C VAL A 167 4.94 -1.69 -23.23
N VAL A 168 6.16 -1.86 -23.76
CA VAL A 168 7.34 -2.23 -22.95
C VAL A 168 7.65 -1.16 -21.89
N LEU A 169 7.63 0.12 -22.26
CA LEU A 169 7.83 1.21 -21.32
C LEU A 169 6.77 1.21 -20.22
N LEU A 170 5.49 1.03 -20.55
CA LEU A 170 4.40 0.96 -19.56
C LEU A 170 4.60 -0.20 -18.59
N CYS A 171 4.95 -1.40 -19.07
CA CYS A 171 5.25 -2.55 -18.20
C CYS A 171 6.41 -2.24 -17.23
N LEU A 172 7.48 -1.58 -17.70
CA LEU A 172 8.59 -1.19 -16.85
C LEU A 172 8.19 -0.15 -15.79
N VAL A 173 7.21 0.74 -16.08
CA VAL A 173 6.67 1.70 -15.10
C VAL A 173 5.94 0.94 -13.99
N VAL A 174 5.11 -0.04 -14.36
CA VAL A 174 4.37 -0.87 -13.39
C VAL A 174 5.33 -1.60 -12.46
N VAL A 175 6.40 -2.21 -13.00
CA VAL A 175 7.46 -2.85 -12.20
C VAL A 175 8.14 -1.85 -11.26
N SER A 176 8.45 -0.63 -11.73
CA SER A 176 9.01 0.43 -10.88
C SER A 176 8.10 0.80 -9.72
N ILE A 177 6.79 0.93 -9.95
CA ILE A 177 5.82 1.26 -8.91
C ILE A 177 5.74 0.13 -7.88
N TYR A 178 5.67 -1.13 -8.34
CA TYR A 178 5.66 -2.29 -7.46
C TYR A 178 6.89 -2.34 -6.55
N ASN A 179 8.09 -2.14 -7.11
CA ASN A 179 9.34 -2.14 -6.35
C ASN A 179 9.40 -1.00 -5.32
N LEU A 180 8.88 0.18 -5.65
CA LEU A 180 8.79 1.31 -4.71
C LEU A 180 7.86 0.98 -3.53
N ILE A 181 6.70 0.37 -3.80
CA ILE A 181 5.76 -0.04 -2.75
C ILE A 181 6.40 -1.10 -1.85
N LYS A 182 7.08 -2.10 -2.45
CA LYS A 182 7.79 -3.15 -1.71
C LYS A 182 8.87 -2.58 -0.80
N LYS A 183 9.77 -1.75 -1.33
CA LYS A 183 10.86 -1.13 -0.55
C LYS A 183 10.33 -0.31 0.62
N ARG A 184 9.29 0.51 0.38
CA ARG A 184 8.68 1.32 1.44
C ARG A 184 8.04 0.47 2.53
N ARG A 185 7.50 -0.71 2.18
CA ARG A 185 6.97 -1.66 3.16
C ARG A 185 8.09 -2.22 4.04
N GLU A 186 9.22 -2.60 3.45
CA GLU A 186 10.39 -3.13 4.17
C GLU A 186 11.01 -2.10 5.11
N GLU A 187 11.10 -0.82 4.71
CA GLU A 187 11.61 0.27 5.56
C GLU A 187 10.69 0.62 6.75
N ILE A 188 9.40 0.27 6.69
CA ILE A 188 8.41 0.56 7.75
C ILE A 188 8.36 -0.56 8.81
N MET A 189 8.89 -1.75 8.52
CA MET A 189 8.81 -2.88 9.44
C MET A 189 9.57 -2.59 10.74
N ARG A 190 8.83 -2.34 11.81
CA ARG A 190 9.37 -2.15 13.15
C ARG A 190 9.87 -3.50 13.67
N THR A 191 11.16 -3.58 14.04
CA THR A 191 11.81 -4.83 14.48
C THR A 191 11.69 -5.05 15.99
N ASP A 192 11.52 -3.99 16.77
CA ASP A 192 11.38 -4.07 18.23
C ASP A 192 9.89 -3.99 18.59
N ILE A 193 9.24 -5.15 18.62
CA ILE A 193 7.81 -5.29 18.95
C ILE A 193 7.67 -5.93 20.32
N LYS A 194 6.93 -5.27 21.23
CA LYS A 194 6.64 -5.82 22.56
C LYS A 194 5.19 -6.25 22.69
N ILE A 195 4.96 -7.48 23.14
CA ILE A 195 3.62 -8.03 23.37
C ILE A 195 3.47 -8.52 24.82
N ILE A 196 2.38 -8.08 25.47
CA ILE A 196 2.06 -8.50 26.84
C ILE A 196 0.86 -9.44 26.81
N GLY A 197 1.04 -10.67 27.32
CA GLY A 197 -0.04 -11.58 27.66
C GLY A 197 -0.61 -11.28 29.04
N VAL A 198 -1.92 -11.09 29.16
CA VAL A 198 -2.63 -10.94 30.44
C VAL A 198 -3.63 -12.07 30.58
N THR A 199 -3.45 -12.93 31.58
CA THR A 199 -4.25 -14.13 31.76
C THR A 199 -5.00 -14.13 33.10
N ALA A 200 -6.27 -14.53 33.09
CA ALA A 200 -7.07 -14.80 34.28
C ALA A 200 -7.52 -16.27 34.32
N SER A 201 -6.61 -17.21 34.05
CA SER A 201 -6.89 -18.65 34.14
C SER A 201 -6.63 -19.13 35.57
N ALA A 202 -7.67 -19.60 36.27
CA ALA A 202 -7.52 -20.14 37.62
C ALA A 202 -6.64 -21.41 37.66
N ARG A 203 -6.55 -22.13 36.54
CA ARG A 203 -5.73 -23.32 36.38
C ARG A 203 -4.48 -22.96 35.57
N LYS A 204 -3.30 -23.24 36.12
CA LYS A 204 -2.02 -23.03 35.41
C LYS A 204 -1.96 -23.83 34.11
N GLU A 205 -2.48 -25.05 34.11
CA GLU A 205 -2.55 -25.94 32.94
C GLU A 205 -3.92 -25.89 32.23
N GLY A 206 -4.66 -24.79 32.39
CA GLY A 206 -5.94 -24.61 31.72
C GLY A 206 -5.79 -24.30 30.23
N LEU A 207 -6.76 -24.72 29.41
CA LEU A 207 -6.77 -24.41 27.96
C LEU A 207 -6.60 -22.91 27.68
N GLY A 208 -7.20 -22.02 28.49
CA GLY A 208 -7.06 -20.59 28.29
C GLY A 208 -5.60 -20.12 28.39
N ARG A 209 -4.85 -20.69 29.34
CA ARG A 209 -3.43 -20.39 29.51
C ARG A 209 -2.61 -20.90 28.33
N GLU A 210 -2.82 -22.16 27.96
CA GLU A 210 -2.14 -22.80 26.83
C GLU A 210 -2.39 -22.06 25.50
N LEU A 211 -3.62 -21.61 25.23
CA LEU A 211 -3.91 -20.80 24.03
C LEU A 211 -3.15 -19.48 24.02
N VAL A 212 -2.94 -18.85 25.18
CA VAL A 212 -2.10 -17.64 25.26
C VAL A 212 -0.64 -17.98 25.00
N ASP A 213 -0.13 -19.07 25.56
CA ASP A 213 1.25 -19.51 25.32
C ASP A 213 1.48 -19.78 23.82
N TYR A 214 0.55 -20.46 23.14
CA TYR A 214 0.64 -20.66 21.69
C TYR A 214 0.57 -19.34 20.89
N ALA A 215 -0.31 -18.42 21.27
CA ALA A 215 -0.36 -17.11 20.62
C ALA A 215 0.95 -16.32 20.81
N LEU A 216 1.53 -16.35 22.00
CA LEU A 216 2.79 -15.65 22.25
C LEU A 216 3.98 -16.34 21.59
N ASN A 217 4.00 -17.68 21.52
CA ASN A 217 4.98 -18.42 20.74
C ASN A 217 4.90 -18.04 19.25
N GLY A 218 3.69 -17.93 18.70
CA GLY A 218 3.48 -17.42 17.34
C GLY A 218 4.05 -16.02 17.14
N ALA A 219 3.93 -15.15 18.13
CA ALA A 219 4.53 -13.82 18.09
C ALA A 219 6.07 -13.84 18.19
N VAL A 220 6.65 -14.69 19.05
CA VAL A 220 8.11 -14.87 19.18
C VAL A 220 8.71 -15.36 17.87
N LEU A 221 8.05 -16.29 17.17
CA LEU A 221 8.47 -16.78 15.85
C LEU A 221 8.55 -15.66 14.80
N PHE A 222 7.86 -14.54 15.02
CA PHE A 222 7.87 -13.35 14.18
C PHE A 222 8.71 -12.21 14.77
N GLY A 223 9.54 -12.49 15.77
CA GLY A 223 10.55 -11.57 16.32
C GLY A 223 10.06 -10.65 17.44
N ALA A 224 8.87 -10.86 18.00
CA ALA A 224 8.40 -10.04 19.12
C ALA A 224 9.01 -10.46 20.47
N GLU A 225 9.31 -9.49 21.32
CA GLU A 225 9.55 -9.70 22.75
C GLU A 225 8.20 -9.92 23.44
N VAL A 226 8.08 -11.01 24.20
CA VAL A 226 6.84 -11.35 24.90
C VAL A 226 7.03 -11.44 26.41
N GLU A 227 6.01 -11.02 27.15
CA GLU A 227 5.95 -11.19 28.60
C GLU A 227 4.54 -11.63 29.00
N ILE A 228 4.41 -12.44 30.05
CA ILE A 228 3.10 -12.91 30.53
C ILE A 228 2.85 -12.49 31.97
N ILE A 229 1.65 -11.98 32.20
CA ILE A 229 1.13 -11.53 33.48
C ILE A 229 -0.06 -12.42 33.83
N ASP A 230 0.09 -13.20 34.90
CA ASP A 230 -1.01 -13.98 35.48
C ASP A 230 -1.69 -13.18 36.59
N LEU A 231 -2.97 -12.86 36.42
CA LEU A 231 -3.75 -12.07 37.36
C LEU A 231 -4.05 -12.83 38.68
N TYR A 232 -4.06 -14.17 38.67
CA TYR A 232 -4.17 -14.95 39.91
C TYR A 232 -2.90 -14.90 40.74
N GLU A 233 -1.72 -14.84 40.11
CA GLU A 233 -0.44 -14.64 40.80
C GLU A 233 -0.20 -13.18 41.19
N ALA A 234 -0.80 -12.24 40.43
CA ALA A 234 -0.72 -10.82 40.72
C ALA A 234 -1.49 -10.44 42.00
N LYS A 235 -2.57 -11.17 42.32
CA LYS A 235 -3.44 -10.96 43.50
C LYS A 235 -3.83 -9.48 43.66
N LEU A 236 -4.46 -8.93 42.63
CA LEU A 236 -4.89 -7.53 42.65
C LEU A 236 -6.04 -7.32 43.62
N GLU A 237 -5.92 -6.29 44.45
CA GLU A 237 -6.99 -5.86 45.34
C GLU A 237 -8.16 -5.27 44.55
N PHE A 238 -9.36 -5.31 45.12
CA PHE A 238 -10.54 -4.81 44.43
C PHE A 238 -10.48 -3.30 44.22
N CYS A 239 -10.93 -2.85 43.05
CA CYS A 239 -11.12 -1.42 42.82
C CYS A 239 -12.13 -0.85 43.82
N THR A 240 -11.72 0.15 44.61
CA THR A 240 -12.55 0.81 45.61
C THR A 240 -13.40 1.94 45.04
N GLY A 241 -13.20 2.29 43.76
CA GLY A 241 -13.91 3.41 43.12
C GLY A 241 -13.55 4.78 43.70
N CYS A 242 -12.39 4.93 44.36
CA CYS A 242 -11.98 6.20 44.99
C CYS A 242 -11.71 7.34 44.01
N MET A 243 -11.45 7.04 42.73
CA MET A 243 -11.17 8.00 41.65
C MET A 243 -9.86 8.80 41.78
N ASP A 244 -9.02 8.49 42.77
CA ASP A 244 -7.72 9.16 42.97
C ASP A 244 -6.81 9.08 41.74
N CYS A 245 -6.94 8.03 40.94
CA CYS A 245 -6.18 7.85 39.70
C CYS A 245 -6.40 8.99 38.69
N LEU A 246 -7.56 9.66 38.71
CA LEU A 246 -7.84 10.79 37.81
C LEU A 246 -7.05 12.06 38.17
N GLU A 247 -6.71 12.21 39.45
CA GLU A 247 -5.94 13.34 39.94
C GLU A 247 -4.44 13.02 40.01
N LEU A 248 -4.10 11.81 40.47
CA LEU A 248 -2.71 11.38 40.73
C LEU A 248 -2.05 10.68 39.54
N GLY A 249 -2.83 10.13 38.60
CA GLY A 249 -2.33 9.37 37.44
C GLY A 249 -1.94 7.92 37.76
N LYS A 250 -2.00 7.55 39.04
CA LYS A 250 -1.66 6.24 39.58
C LYS A 250 -2.70 5.78 40.59
N CYS A 251 -2.84 4.48 40.74
CA CYS A 251 -3.61 3.86 41.82
C CYS A 251 -2.82 3.93 43.13
N GLY A 252 -3.51 4.26 44.24
CA GLY A 252 -2.92 4.33 45.58
C GLY A 252 -2.84 3.00 46.32
N GLN A 253 -3.45 1.93 45.78
CA GLN A 253 -3.43 0.61 46.42
C GLN A 253 -2.06 -0.04 46.26
N ASN A 254 -1.53 -0.63 47.33
CA ASN A 254 -0.20 -1.24 47.38
C ASN A 254 -0.22 -2.68 46.86
N ASP A 255 -0.43 -2.84 45.55
CA ASP A 255 -0.39 -4.12 44.85
C ASP A 255 0.36 -4.01 43.50
N LYS A 256 0.36 -5.08 42.72
CA LYS A 256 1.10 -5.15 41.44
C LYS A 256 0.42 -4.38 40.30
N PHE A 257 -0.73 -3.73 40.51
CA PHE A 257 -1.51 -3.15 39.42
C PHE A 257 -0.74 -2.08 38.64
N GLU A 258 -0.07 -1.14 39.33
CA GLU A 258 0.63 -0.04 38.66
C GLU A 258 1.76 -0.55 37.77
N MET A 259 2.51 -1.56 38.23
CA MET A 259 3.53 -2.22 37.40
C MET A 259 2.92 -2.85 36.15
N ILE A 260 1.76 -3.51 36.27
CA ILE A 260 1.07 -4.13 35.13
C ILE A 260 0.59 -3.05 34.15
N LYS A 261 -0.03 -1.97 34.65
CA LYS A 261 -0.50 -0.84 33.84
C LYS A 261 0.65 -0.23 33.02
N ASP A 262 1.80 0.01 33.65
CA ASP A 262 2.98 0.57 32.97
C ASP A 262 3.51 -0.34 31.86
N LYS A 263 3.51 -1.67 32.08
CA LYS A 263 3.90 -2.64 31.04
C LYS A 263 2.96 -2.59 29.84
N LEU A 264 1.65 -2.49 30.07
CA LEU A 264 0.65 -2.42 29.00
C LEU A 264 0.76 -1.12 28.19
N TYR A 265 1.04 0.01 28.84
CA TYR A 265 1.23 1.29 28.16
C TYR A 265 2.49 1.31 27.29
N LYS A 266 3.52 0.55 27.66
CA LYS A 266 4.76 0.40 26.89
C LYS A 266 4.70 -0.66 25.79
N ALA A 267 3.74 -1.60 25.86
CA ALA A 267 3.58 -2.65 24.85
C ALA A 267 3.15 -2.09 23.49
N ASP A 268 3.36 -2.83 22.41
CA ASP A 268 2.73 -2.57 21.10
C ASP A 268 1.47 -3.43 20.92
N GLY A 269 1.52 -4.67 21.44
CA GLY A 269 0.42 -5.63 21.41
C GLY A 269 0.02 -6.15 22.79
N ILE A 270 -1.25 -6.53 22.94
CA ILE A 270 -1.80 -7.12 24.16
C ILE A 270 -2.60 -8.37 23.79
N VAL A 271 -2.22 -9.51 24.37
CA VAL A 271 -3.00 -10.75 24.33
C VAL A 271 -3.75 -10.87 25.65
N ILE A 272 -5.08 -10.74 25.65
CA ILE A 272 -5.88 -10.82 26.89
C ILE A 272 -6.71 -12.10 26.92
N CYS A 273 -6.69 -12.81 28.04
CA CYS A 273 -7.42 -14.06 28.21
C CYS A 273 -8.13 -14.22 29.54
N ALA A 274 -9.39 -14.66 29.49
CA ALA A 274 -10.16 -15.07 30.65
C ALA A 274 -11.10 -16.24 30.31
N PRO A 275 -11.40 -17.14 31.27
CA PRO A 275 -12.46 -18.11 31.09
C PRO A 275 -13.82 -17.41 31.05
N THR A 276 -14.77 -18.02 30.35
CA THR A 276 -16.17 -17.60 30.31
C THR A 276 -16.93 -18.29 31.44
N TYR A 277 -17.32 -17.52 32.45
CA TYR A 277 -18.15 -17.96 33.55
C TYR A 277 -19.46 -17.18 33.54
N CYS A 278 -20.58 -17.90 33.55
CA CYS A 278 -21.92 -17.31 33.56
C CYS A 278 -22.17 -16.25 32.46
N GLY A 279 -21.61 -16.46 31.26
CA GLY A 279 -21.84 -15.60 30.09
C GLY A 279 -20.91 -14.40 29.94
N THR A 280 -19.92 -14.23 30.81
CA THR A 280 -18.91 -13.17 30.69
C THR A 280 -17.54 -13.61 31.23
N TYR A 281 -16.56 -12.71 31.23
CA TYR A 281 -15.20 -12.97 31.71
C TYR A 281 -15.15 -13.07 33.23
N SER A 282 -14.14 -13.75 33.77
CA SER A 282 -14.02 -14.02 35.21
C SER A 282 -13.96 -12.76 36.07
N ALA A 283 -14.35 -12.88 37.35
CA ALA A 283 -14.27 -11.79 38.32
C ALA A 283 -12.85 -11.22 38.47
N VAL A 284 -11.83 -12.05 38.36
CA VAL A 284 -10.41 -11.63 38.37
C VAL A 284 -10.10 -10.72 37.18
N MET A 285 -10.56 -11.09 35.98
CA MET A 285 -10.40 -10.25 34.79
C MET A 285 -11.20 -8.94 34.92
N LYS A 286 -12.42 -9.01 35.46
CA LYS A 286 -13.25 -7.84 35.72
C LYS A 286 -12.58 -6.88 36.70
N ASN A 287 -12.00 -7.38 37.79
CA ASN A 287 -11.26 -6.55 38.72
C ASN A 287 -10.09 -5.82 38.04
N PHE A 288 -9.30 -6.53 37.22
CA PHE A 288 -8.23 -5.90 36.44
C PHE A 288 -8.74 -4.79 35.50
N ILE A 289 -9.83 -5.03 34.77
CA ILE A 289 -10.44 -4.02 33.89
C ILE A 289 -11.00 -2.85 34.71
N ASP A 290 -11.60 -3.10 35.87
CA ASP A 290 -12.12 -2.05 36.76
C ASP A 290 -11.00 -1.18 37.35
N ARG A 291 -9.83 -1.76 37.59
CA ARG A 291 -8.64 -1.04 38.05
C ARG A 291 -8.04 -0.16 36.95
N LEU A 292 -8.07 -0.57 35.67
CA LEU A 292 -7.77 0.33 34.53
C LEU A 292 -8.79 1.50 34.50
N GLY A 293 -10.06 1.16 34.67
CA GLY A 293 -11.12 2.07 35.09
C GLY A 293 -11.30 3.32 34.23
N LEU A 294 -11.83 4.37 34.86
CA LEU A 294 -12.14 5.62 34.19
C LEU A 294 -10.89 6.38 33.73
N TYR A 295 -9.74 6.18 34.41
CA TYR A 295 -8.48 6.82 34.02
C TYR A 295 -8.04 6.35 32.64
N GLU A 296 -8.03 5.03 32.39
CA GLU A 296 -7.71 4.50 31.07
C GLU A 296 -8.70 5.00 30.03
N HIS A 297 -10.01 4.92 30.31
CA HIS A 297 -11.02 5.40 29.38
C HIS A 297 -10.81 6.87 29.00
N LEU A 298 -10.60 7.77 29.97
CA LEU A 298 -10.45 9.21 29.71
C LEU A 298 -9.10 9.59 29.12
N THR A 299 -8.04 8.80 29.31
CA THR A 299 -6.73 9.08 28.69
C THR A 299 -6.56 8.38 27.35
N SER A 300 -7.29 7.28 27.11
CA SER A 300 -7.08 6.40 25.96
C SER A 300 -5.59 6.02 25.80
N SER A 301 -4.95 5.62 26.90
CA SER A 301 -3.52 5.32 26.93
C SER A 301 -3.19 3.97 26.28
N LEU A 302 -4.16 3.05 26.22
CA LEU A 302 -4.15 1.85 25.38
C LEU A 302 -4.56 2.13 23.92
N GLY A 303 -4.72 3.41 23.55
CA GLY A 303 -4.90 3.82 22.17
C GLY A 303 -3.74 3.36 21.28
N GLU A 304 -4.06 2.97 20.05
CA GLU A 304 -3.12 2.50 19.02
C GLU A 304 -2.43 1.16 19.32
N LYS A 305 -2.70 0.53 20.47
CA LYS A 305 -2.25 -0.83 20.78
C LYS A 305 -3.03 -1.86 19.99
N TYR A 306 -2.38 -2.96 19.61
CA TYR A 306 -3.04 -4.08 18.94
C TYR A 306 -3.50 -5.12 19.97
N ILE A 307 -4.75 -5.55 19.87
CA ILE A 307 -5.38 -6.41 20.88
C ILE A 307 -5.82 -7.73 20.24
N LEU A 308 -5.35 -8.82 20.84
CA LEU A 308 -5.84 -10.17 20.62
C LEU A 308 -6.58 -10.62 21.87
N SER A 309 -7.87 -10.95 21.76
CA SER A 309 -8.64 -11.46 22.91
C SER A 309 -8.99 -12.92 22.74
N ILE A 310 -8.74 -13.71 23.79
CA ILE A 310 -8.99 -15.15 23.84
C ILE A 310 -9.90 -15.42 25.03
N SER A 311 -10.91 -16.27 24.85
CA SER A 311 -11.66 -16.81 26.00
C SER A 311 -11.95 -18.27 25.80
N THR A 312 -12.14 -18.99 26.90
CA THR A 312 -12.48 -20.41 26.90
C THR A 312 -13.73 -20.67 27.73
N GLY A 313 -14.62 -21.52 27.25
CA GLY A 313 -15.82 -21.89 28.00
C GLY A 313 -16.42 -23.20 27.54
N GLY A 314 -17.55 -23.61 28.15
CA GLY A 314 -18.24 -24.84 27.78
C GLY A 314 -18.87 -24.83 26.37
N GLY A 315 -18.91 -23.67 25.72
CA GLY A 315 -19.34 -23.49 24.33
C GLY A 315 -18.53 -22.40 23.62
N GLN A 316 -18.10 -22.70 22.40
CA GLN A 316 -17.17 -21.84 21.65
C GLN A 316 -17.74 -20.46 21.31
N SER A 317 -19.03 -20.39 20.94
CA SER A 317 -19.69 -19.14 20.57
C SER A 317 -19.78 -18.17 21.74
N MET A 318 -20.13 -18.68 22.93
CA MET A 318 -20.19 -17.87 24.15
C MET A 318 -18.81 -17.38 24.55
N ALA A 319 -17.79 -18.26 24.48
CA ALA A 319 -16.40 -17.86 24.69
C ALA A 319 -15.96 -16.76 23.72
N LYS A 320 -16.29 -16.87 22.43
CA LYS A 320 -15.99 -15.82 21.46
C LYS A 320 -16.67 -14.49 21.82
N GLN A 321 -17.92 -14.52 22.29
CA GLN A 321 -18.62 -13.30 22.74
C GLN A 321 -17.93 -12.66 23.95
N THR A 322 -17.51 -13.46 24.93
CA THR A 322 -16.71 -12.99 26.08
C THR A 322 -15.40 -12.34 25.64
N ALA A 323 -14.70 -12.95 24.67
CA ALA A 323 -13.49 -12.36 24.09
C ALA A 323 -13.77 -11.01 23.42
N ILE A 324 -14.88 -10.87 22.68
CA ILE A 324 -15.31 -9.58 22.08
C ILE A 324 -15.57 -8.54 23.17
N GLN A 325 -16.21 -8.92 24.28
CA GLN A 325 -16.46 -8.00 25.40
C GLN A 325 -15.14 -7.47 25.98
N MET A 326 -14.16 -8.34 26.21
CA MET A 326 -12.81 -7.93 26.66
C MET A 326 -12.12 -7.03 25.63
N SER A 327 -12.17 -7.37 24.34
CA SER A 327 -11.57 -6.53 23.29
C SER A 327 -12.14 -5.11 23.30
N LYS A 328 -13.47 -4.98 23.46
CA LYS A 328 -14.13 -3.67 23.50
C LYS A 328 -13.75 -2.87 24.74
N ALA A 329 -13.55 -3.54 25.87
CA ALA A 329 -13.12 -2.87 27.10
C ALA A 329 -11.71 -2.26 26.98
N LEU A 330 -10.76 -2.93 26.33
CA LEU A 330 -9.39 -2.43 26.15
C LEU A 330 -9.23 -1.51 24.94
N ALA A 331 -9.91 -1.79 23.83
CA ALA A 331 -9.79 -1.01 22.60
C ALA A 331 -10.61 0.29 22.62
N GLY A 332 -11.42 0.48 23.67
CA GLY A 332 -12.27 1.64 23.86
C GLY A 332 -11.49 2.93 24.15
N GLY A 333 -12.20 4.05 24.13
CA GLY A 333 -11.62 5.36 24.43
C GLY A 333 -12.23 6.48 23.57
N PRO A 334 -12.38 7.69 24.13
CA PRO A 334 -12.88 8.84 23.41
C PRO A 334 -11.83 9.57 22.57
N PHE A 335 -10.54 9.42 22.90
CA PHE A 335 -9.44 10.17 22.27
C PHE A 335 -8.61 9.33 21.30
N ALA A 336 -8.33 8.09 21.68
CA ALA A 336 -7.62 7.11 20.86
C ALA A 336 -8.22 5.72 21.13
N ARG A 337 -7.96 4.75 20.24
CA ARG A 337 -8.52 3.40 20.34
C ARG A 337 -7.50 2.36 19.97
N GLY A 338 -7.56 1.22 20.64
CA GLY A 338 -6.80 0.04 20.24
C GLY A 338 -7.36 -0.57 18.96
N TYR A 339 -6.53 -1.35 18.27
CA TYR A 339 -6.88 -2.12 17.09
C TYR A 339 -7.15 -3.56 17.49
N ILE A 340 -8.38 -4.06 17.33
CA ILE A 340 -8.68 -5.47 17.60
C ILE A 340 -8.16 -6.28 16.41
N SER A 341 -6.97 -6.86 16.56
CA SER A 341 -6.29 -7.68 15.55
C SER A 341 -6.93 -9.06 15.42
N GLY A 342 -7.39 -9.63 16.54
CA GLY A 342 -7.99 -10.96 16.56
C GLY A 342 -8.88 -11.22 17.76
N VAL A 343 -9.81 -12.17 17.60
CA VAL A 343 -10.70 -12.65 18.65
C VAL A 343 -10.88 -14.16 18.52
N MET A 344 -10.74 -14.86 19.64
CA MET A 344 -10.87 -16.31 19.70
C MET A 344 -11.73 -16.79 20.87
N GLY A 345 -12.65 -17.72 20.56
CA GLY A 345 -13.31 -18.57 21.55
C GLY A 345 -12.77 -19.99 21.44
N GLY A 346 -12.32 -20.55 22.56
CA GLY A 346 -11.97 -21.96 22.74
C GLY A 346 -13.07 -22.69 23.50
N SER A 347 -13.24 -23.98 23.21
CA SER A 347 -14.18 -24.84 23.93
C SER A 347 -13.50 -26.16 24.25
N TYR A 348 -13.44 -26.50 25.52
CA TYR A 348 -12.90 -27.77 25.98
C TYR A 348 -13.48 -28.13 27.33
N ARG A 349 -13.94 -29.37 27.46
CA ARG A 349 -14.46 -29.92 28.71
C ARG A 349 -13.49 -31.00 29.22
N PRO A 350 -13.21 -31.06 30.54
CA PRO A 350 -12.50 -32.20 31.11
C PRO A 350 -13.19 -33.52 30.71
N GLY A 351 -12.42 -34.52 30.26
CA GLY A 351 -12.93 -35.80 29.73
C GLY A 351 -13.03 -35.87 28.20
N ASP A 352 -12.80 -34.76 27.49
CA ASP A 352 -12.83 -34.73 26.02
C ASP A 352 -11.64 -35.47 25.35
N GLU A 353 -10.63 -35.87 26.12
CA GLU A 353 -9.39 -36.52 25.67
C GLU A 353 -9.63 -37.91 25.07
N VAL A 354 -10.68 -38.59 25.51
CA VAL A 354 -11.04 -39.95 25.06
C VAL A 354 -11.74 -39.92 23.70
N ILE A 355 -12.18 -38.75 23.23
CA ILE A 355 -12.94 -38.59 22.00
C ILE A 355 -12.03 -38.00 20.91
N ALA A 356 -11.58 -38.84 19.96
CA ALA A 356 -10.65 -38.44 18.88
C ALA A 356 -11.06 -37.15 18.13
N LYS A 357 -12.37 -36.96 17.90
CA LYS A 357 -12.92 -35.76 17.26
C LYS A 357 -12.66 -34.47 18.06
N ARG A 358 -12.54 -34.56 19.39
CA ARG A 358 -12.30 -33.40 20.27
C ARG A 358 -10.81 -33.11 20.46
N VAL A 359 -9.94 -34.11 20.34
CA VAL A 359 -8.48 -33.93 20.27
C VAL A 359 -8.10 -33.08 19.05
N ASP A 360 -8.68 -33.37 17.88
CA ASP A 360 -8.49 -32.58 16.66
C ASP A 360 -8.99 -31.12 16.82
N ILE A 361 -10.12 -30.90 17.52
CA ILE A 361 -10.63 -29.55 17.84
C ILE A 361 -9.66 -28.76 18.74
N ARG A 362 -9.05 -29.42 19.73
CA ARG A 362 -8.03 -28.80 20.59
C ARG A 362 -6.83 -28.38 19.76
N GLN A 363 -6.25 -29.28 18.97
CA GLN A 363 -5.09 -28.97 18.13
C GLN A 363 -5.37 -27.84 17.14
N ARG A 364 -6.54 -27.84 16.49
CA ARG A 364 -6.96 -26.73 15.62
C ARG A 364 -7.05 -25.40 16.37
N SER A 365 -7.46 -25.43 17.64
CA SER A 365 -7.50 -24.24 18.48
C SER A 365 -6.09 -23.74 18.80
N LEU A 366 -5.16 -24.63 19.15
CA LEU A 366 -3.76 -24.28 19.39
C LEU A 366 -3.12 -23.66 18.14
N ASN A 367 -3.25 -24.31 16.98
CA ASN A 367 -2.74 -23.80 15.71
C ASN A 367 -3.35 -22.45 15.32
N LYS A 368 -4.64 -22.24 15.66
CA LYS A 368 -5.31 -20.96 15.43
C LYS A 368 -4.78 -19.86 16.35
N ALA A 369 -4.52 -20.18 17.62
CA ALA A 369 -3.96 -19.22 18.55
C ALA A 369 -2.57 -18.76 18.12
N GLU A 370 -1.71 -19.71 17.71
CA GLU A 370 -0.38 -19.41 17.16
C GLU A 370 -0.46 -18.49 15.93
N LYS A 371 -1.31 -18.81 14.96
CA LYS A 371 -1.55 -17.97 13.78
C LYS A 371 -2.04 -16.56 14.12
N LEU A 372 -2.90 -16.43 15.14
CA LEU A 372 -3.35 -15.12 15.60
C LEU A 372 -2.22 -14.32 16.26
N GLY A 373 -1.30 -14.99 16.93
CA GLY A 373 -0.05 -14.41 17.43
C GLY A 373 0.86 -13.86 16.33
N GLN A 374 1.06 -14.65 15.27
CA GLN A 374 1.81 -14.23 14.08
C GLN A 374 1.15 -13.02 13.42
N GLN A 375 -0.17 -13.10 13.19
CA GLN A 375 -0.96 -12.01 12.60
C GLN A 375 -0.87 -10.73 13.45
N LEU A 376 -0.86 -10.85 14.78
CA LEU A 376 -0.72 -9.70 15.69
C LEU A 376 0.59 -8.97 15.43
N VAL A 377 1.71 -9.69 15.32
CA VAL A 377 3.02 -9.09 14.99
C VAL A 377 3.00 -8.47 13.60
N GLU A 378 2.49 -9.17 12.59
CA GLU A 378 2.38 -8.62 11.23
C GLU A 378 1.54 -7.33 11.20
N ASP A 379 0.41 -7.30 11.91
CA ASP A 379 -0.47 -6.13 11.97
C ASP A 379 0.26 -4.93 12.61
N ILE A 380 1.07 -5.17 13.65
CA ILE A 380 1.94 -4.17 14.29
C ILE A 380 3.04 -3.71 13.33
N SER A 381 3.82 -4.63 12.75
CA SER A 381 4.94 -4.31 11.87
C SER A 381 4.49 -3.54 10.62
N ASN A 382 3.30 -3.84 10.09
CA ASN A 382 2.72 -3.15 8.94
C ASN A 382 1.92 -1.88 9.32
N ASN A 383 1.85 -1.52 10.61
CA ASN A 383 1.06 -0.39 11.12
C ASN A 383 -0.39 -0.36 10.59
N LYS A 384 -1.07 -1.52 10.64
CA LYS A 384 -2.41 -1.71 10.10
C LYS A 384 -3.46 -0.94 10.91
N LYS A 385 -4.18 0.01 10.29
CA LYS A 385 -5.09 0.96 10.98
C LYS A 385 -6.58 0.59 11.05
N TYR A 386 -6.97 -0.64 10.70
CA TYR A 386 -8.35 -1.18 10.77
C TYR A 386 -9.47 -0.13 10.60
N LEU A 387 -9.49 0.58 9.46
CA LEU A 387 -10.27 1.83 9.31
C LEU A 387 -11.78 1.66 9.57
N PHE A 388 -12.34 0.52 9.18
CA PHE A 388 -13.78 0.22 9.31
C PHE A 388 -14.17 -0.38 10.66
N GLN A 389 -13.20 -0.70 11.53
CA GLN A 389 -13.49 -1.28 12.83
C GLN A 389 -14.26 -0.28 13.69
N ASN A 390 -15.47 -0.67 14.12
CA ASN A 390 -16.34 0.11 15.00
C ASN A 390 -16.65 1.53 14.47
N ILE A 391 -16.76 1.71 13.15
CA ILE A 391 -16.88 3.02 12.49
C ILE A 391 -17.97 3.92 13.08
N PHE A 392 -19.15 3.38 13.37
CA PHE A 392 -20.26 4.12 13.98
C PHE A 392 -19.87 4.71 15.34
N SER A 393 -19.29 3.88 16.21
CA SER A 393 -18.84 4.35 17.52
C SER A 393 -17.65 5.30 17.43
N ARG A 394 -16.81 5.25 16.39
CA ARG A 394 -15.74 6.23 16.15
C ARG A 394 -16.33 7.59 15.81
N LEU A 395 -17.34 7.61 14.95
CA LEU A 395 -18.06 8.83 14.58
C LEU A 395 -18.77 9.44 15.79
N LEU A 396 -19.54 8.63 16.53
CA LEU A 396 -20.21 9.05 17.76
C LEU A 396 -19.22 9.62 18.78
N SER A 397 -18.07 8.96 18.96
CA SER A 397 -17.03 9.41 19.86
C SER A 397 -16.44 10.75 19.45
N LYS A 398 -16.14 10.93 18.16
CA LYS A 398 -15.55 12.16 17.64
C LYS A 398 -16.52 13.34 17.71
N LEU A 399 -17.79 13.13 17.36
CA LEU A 399 -18.79 14.20 17.27
C LEU A 399 -19.42 14.56 18.62
N VAL A 400 -19.63 13.58 19.50
CA VAL A 400 -20.42 13.78 20.73
C VAL A 400 -19.56 13.61 21.98
N LEU A 401 -18.94 12.43 22.16
CA LEU A 401 -18.29 12.10 23.43
C LEU A 401 -17.03 12.94 23.68
N ARG A 402 -16.17 13.10 22.67
CA ARG A 402 -14.89 13.82 22.81
C ARG A 402 -15.10 15.28 23.22
N PRO A 403 -15.96 16.09 22.59
CA PRO A 403 -16.25 17.45 23.06
C PRO A 403 -16.75 17.50 24.52
N VAL A 404 -17.63 16.57 24.91
CA VAL A 404 -18.16 16.48 26.28
C VAL A 404 -17.04 16.18 27.28
N TYR A 405 -16.20 15.19 27.00
CA TYR A 405 -15.07 14.84 27.86
C TYR A 405 -14.02 15.96 27.93
N ILE A 406 -13.70 16.62 26.81
CA ILE A 406 -12.79 17.77 26.79
C ILE A 406 -13.31 18.86 27.73
N LYS A 407 -14.60 19.23 27.63
CA LYS A 407 -15.21 20.25 28.49
C LYS A 407 -15.14 19.85 29.97
N PHE A 408 -15.43 18.58 30.28
CA PHE A 408 -15.35 18.04 31.64
C PHE A 408 -13.92 18.08 32.20
N ILE A 409 -12.93 17.63 31.43
CA ILE A 409 -11.51 17.60 31.81
C ILE A 409 -10.97 19.02 31.98
N MET A 410 -11.28 19.93 31.05
CA MET A 410 -10.84 21.33 31.13
C MET A 410 -11.40 22.06 32.36
N LYS A 411 -12.66 21.78 32.73
CA LYS A 411 -13.28 22.34 33.94
C LYS A 411 -12.59 21.87 35.23
N ASN A 412 -12.05 20.65 35.23
CA ASN A 412 -11.46 20.00 36.41
C ASN A 412 -9.94 19.84 36.34
N LYS A 413 -9.27 20.54 35.41
CA LYS A 413 -7.82 20.38 35.10
C LYS A 413 -6.85 20.61 36.26
N LYS A 414 -7.27 21.31 37.33
CA LYS A 414 -6.48 21.56 38.54
C LYS A 414 -6.96 20.79 39.78
N LYS A 415 -7.98 19.92 39.63
CA LYS A 415 -8.61 19.15 40.70
C LYS A 415 -8.67 17.67 40.28
N ASN A 416 -9.86 17.07 40.36
CA ASN A 416 -10.13 15.65 40.16
C ASN A 416 -9.68 15.08 38.82
N THR A 417 -9.42 15.86 37.76
CA THR A 417 -8.93 15.36 36.46
C THR A 417 -7.54 15.87 36.10
N LYS A 418 -6.75 16.30 37.09
CA LYS A 418 -5.42 16.88 36.91
C LYS A 418 -4.49 15.94 36.13
N ALA A 419 -4.38 14.67 36.54
CA ALA A 419 -3.50 13.73 35.83
C ALA A 419 -4.01 13.39 34.44
N VAL A 420 -5.33 13.25 34.25
CA VAL A 420 -5.92 13.04 32.91
C VAL A 420 -5.57 14.21 31.98
N TYR A 421 -5.74 15.45 32.44
CA TYR A 421 -5.38 16.64 31.68
C TYR A 421 -3.89 16.64 31.31
N ASN A 422 -3.01 16.41 32.29
CA ASN A 422 -1.56 16.38 32.07
C ASN A 422 -1.16 15.28 31.06
N ASN A 423 -1.77 14.09 31.15
CA ASN A 423 -1.53 13.00 30.20
C ASN A 423 -1.91 13.41 28.77
N LEU A 424 -3.10 13.98 28.57
CA LEU A 424 -3.57 14.37 27.25
C LEU A 424 -2.74 15.51 26.64
N VAL A 425 -2.33 16.50 27.44
CA VAL A 425 -1.45 17.59 27.01
C VAL A 425 -0.06 17.05 26.63
N SER A 426 0.51 16.15 27.44
CA SER A 426 1.83 15.56 27.14
C SER A 426 1.87 14.76 25.83
N ARG A 427 0.70 14.31 25.35
CA ARG A 427 0.51 13.56 24.11
C ARG A 427 -0.04 14.42 22.95
N ASN A 428 -0.11 15.74 23.11
CA ASN A 428 -0.66 16.68 22.13
C ASN A 428 -2.10 16.33 21.66
N ILE A 429 -2.95 15.85 22.57
CA ILE A 429 -4.35 15.50 22.27
C ILE A 429 -5.32 16.66 22.56
N LEU A 430 -5.01 17.44 23.61
CA LEU A 430 -5.60 18.71 24.00
C LEU A 430 -4.62 19.82 23.64
#